data_AF-A0A3E0MNX2-F1
#
_entry.id   AF-A0A3E0MNX2-F1
#
_cell.length_a   1.000
_cell.length_b   1.000
_cell.length_c   1.000
_cell.angle_alpha   90.00
_cell.angle_beta   90.00
_cell.angle_gamma   90.00
#
_symmetry.space_group_name_H-M   'P 1'
#
loop_
_entity.id
_entity.type
_entity.pdbx_description
1 polymer ?
#
loop_
_entity_poly.entity_id
_entity_poly.type
_entity_poly.pdbx_seq_one_letter_code
_entity_poly.pdbx_strand_id
1 'polypeptide(L)'
;NVENPHLRAYRSYVYLDTSGLREPLSTPADHFNYNMVYGINSYSAGALFLNQLEYIIGEEAFARGMKRYWNAWQFKHPTPYDFLRIMERESDLELDWYLSYYKDQVKSIDYSISEVSPVMNGTTVLFERKGKFPMPLDIEVVYAGGLVEYYNIPLVSMYGAKKDPKYDVLTPWAWTHPSYEFKIPSNGKEVIEVRIDPSQRLLDIDVTNNTWTK
;
A
#
# COMPACT_ATOMS: atom_id res chain seq x y z
N ASN A 1 -6.61 6.93 -20.97
CA ASN A 1 -5.71 7.59 -20.00
C ASN A 1 -6.51 8.54 -19.14
N VAL A 2 -7.04 8.04 -18.02
CA VAL A 2 -7.49 8.96 -16.96
C VAL A 2 -6.21 9.30 -16.20
N GLU A 3 -5.80 10.56 -16.27
CA GLU A 3 -4.66 11.09 -15.53
C GLU A 3 -4.88 10.80 -14.02
N ASN A 4 -3.90 10.17 -13.35
CA ASN A 4 -4.02 9.85 -11.92
C ASN A 4 -4.25 11.16 -11.14
N PRO A 5 -5.43 11.36 -10.52
CA PRO A 5 -5.78 12.63 -9.88
C PRO A 5 -4.88 12.95 -8.67
N HIS A 6 -4.20 11.94 -8.11
CA HIS A 6 -3.29 12.09 -6.98
C HIS A 6 -1.82 12.24 -7.39
N LEU A 7 -1.49 12.25 -8.69
CA LEU A 7 -0.10 12.27 -9.17
C LEU A 7 0.71 13.46 -8.62
N ARG A 8 0.11 14.65 -8.51
CA ARG A 8 0.78 15.82 -7.92
C ARG A 8 1.07 15.61 -6.43
N ALA A 9 0.10 15.10 -5.68
CA ALA A 9 0.28 14.82 -4.26
C ALA A 9 1.36 13.75 -4.06
N TYR A 10 1.35 12.71 -4.88
CA TYR A 10 2.35 11.65 -4.90
C TYR A 10 3.76 12.20 -5.12
N ARG A 11 3.96 13.03 -6.15
CA ARG A 11 5.26 13.67 -6.43
C ARG A 11 5.74 14.52 -5.25
N SER A 12 4.84 15.28 -4.62
CA SER A 12 5.18 16.05 -3.42
C SER A 12 5.57 15.16 -2.23
N TYR A 13 4.88 14.03 -2.05
CA TYR A 13 5.20 13.06 -1.01
C TYR A 13 6.56 12.39 -1.23
N VAL A 14 6.83 11.89 -2.45
CA VAL A 14 8.12 11.26 -2.79
C VAL A 14 9.27 12.26 -2.66
N TYR A 15 9.08 13.50 -3.12
CA TYR A 15 10.06 14.57 -2.90
C TYR A 15 10.36 14.76 -1.40
N LEU A 16 9.32 14.87 -0.57
CA LEU A 16 9.48 15.06 0.87
C LEU A 16 10.19 13.87 1.52
N ASP A 17 9.85 12.64 1.12
CA ASP A 17 10.44 11.40 1.63
C ASP A 17 11.94 11.31 1.31
N THR A 18 12.29 11.59 0.06
CA THR A 18 13.67 11.49 -0.43
C THR A 18 14.55 12.70 -0.07
N SER A 19 13.96 13.83 0.33
CA SER A 19 14.74 15.04 0.68
C SER A 19 15.34 15.01 2.08
N GLY A 20 14.99 14.02 2.92
CA GLY A 20 15.42 13.95 4.31
C GLY A 20 14.77 15.01 5.22
N LEU A 21 13.70 15.65 4.76
CA LEU A 21 12.98 16.72 5.48
C LEU A 21 11.67 16.23 6.11
N ARG A 22 11.38 14.92 6.06
CA ARG A 22 10.15 14.37 6.65
C ARG A 22 10.10 14.62 8.15
N GLU A 23 8.96 15.16 8.57
CA GLU A 23 8.57 15.30 9.96
C GLU A 23 7.27 14.50 10.18
N PRO A 24 7.05 13.90 11.37
CA PRO A 24 5.81 13.19 11.68
C PRO A 24 4.57 14.05 11.40
N LEU A 25 3.48 13.43 10.93
CA LEU A 25 2.20 14.13 10.74
C LEU A 25 1.57 14.51 12.09
N SER A 26 1.98 13.85 13.18
CA SER A 26 1.57 14.20 14.55
C SER A 26 2.21 15.48 15.09
N THR A 27 3.18 16.07 14.38
CA THR A 27 3.79 17.36 14.75
C THR A 27 2.75 18.48 14.75
N PRO A 28 2.62 19.29 15.82
CA PRO A 28 1.76 20.46 15.83
C PRO A 28 2.08 21.43 14.68
N ALA A 29 1.05 22.10 14.16
CA ALA A 29 1.18 22.93 12.95
C ALA A 29 2.25 24.03 13.06
N ASP A 30 2.40 24.61 14.25
CA ASP A 30 3.37 25.67 14.58
C ASP A 30 4.77 25.13 14.97
N HIS A 31 4.94 23.80 15.03
CA HIS A 31 6.18 23.14 15.42
C HIS A 31 6.95 22.51 14.25
N PHE A 32 6.39 22.55 13.02
CA PHE A 32 7.13 22.13 11.84
C PHE A 32 8.34 23.03 11.60
N ASN A 33 9.47 22.44 11.24
CA ASN A 33 10.69 23.19 10.93
C ASN A 33 10.56 24.02 9.64
N TYR A 34 9.71 23.57 8.71
CA TYR A 34 9.53 24.22 7.42
C TYR A 34 8.05 24.30 7.01
N ASN A 35 7.60 25.49 6.59
CA ASN A 35 6.24 25.72 6.08
C ASN A 35 5.88 24.81 4.89
N MET A 36 6.86 24.47 4.04
CA MET A 36 6.67 23.54 2.93
C MET A 36 6.32 22.13 3.43
N VAL A 37 7.01 21.65 4.46
CA VAL A 37 6.78 20.32 5.06
C VAL A 37 5.38 20.27 5.68
N TYR A 38 5.01 21.30 6.45
CA TYR A 38 3.65 21.45 6.98
C TYR A 38 2.59 21.40 5.87
N GLY A 39 2.80 22.13 4.76
CA GLY A 39 1.87 22.15 3.64
C GLY A 39 1.71 20.79 2.96
N ILE A 40 2.82 20.08 2.70
CA ILE A 40 2.77 18.74 2.08
C ILE A 40 2.10 17.75 3.04
N ASN A 41 2.42 17.76 4.33
CA ASN A 41 1.82 16.87 5.32
C ASN A 41 0.32 17.13 5.51
N SER A 42 -0.09 18.39 5.57
CA SER A 42 -1.48 18.76 5.86
C SER A 42 -2.45 18.46 4.71
N TYR A 43 -1.96 18.53 3.47
CA TYR A 43 -2.82 18.39 2.29
C TYR A 43 -2.49 17.14 1.47
N SER A 44 -1.26 17.02 0.97
CA SER A 44 -0.87 15.90 0.11
C SER A 44 -0.90 14.58 0.87
N ALA A 45 -0.27 14.51 2.05
CA ALA A 45 -0.24 13.26 2.82
C ALA A 45 -1.64 12.86 3.32
N GLY A 46 -2.51 13.81 3.70
CA GLY A 46 -3.89 13.50 4.06
C GLY A 46 -4.70 12.86 2.92
N ALA A 47 -4.57 13.40 1.69
CA ALA A 47 -5.22 12.81 0.51
C ALA A 47 -4.67 11.42 0.17
N LEU A 48 -3.35 11.26 0.25
CA LEU A 48 -2.69 9.99 -0.04
C LEU A 48 -2.97 8.93 1.04
N PHE A 49 -3.17 9.33 2.31
CA PHE A 49 -3.61 8.42 3.37
C PHE A 49 -4.92 7.73 3.00
N LEU A 50 -5.91 8.49 2.51
CA LEU A 50 -7.19 7.92 2.11
C LEU A 50 -7.06 7.02 0.87
N ASN A 51 -6.27 7.44 -0.13
CA ASN A 51 -6.04 6.65 -1.33
C ASN A 51 -5.32 5.32 -1.04
N GLN A 52 -4.33 5.36 -0.14
CA GLN A 52 -3.61 4.18 0.32
C GLN A 52 -4.49 3.30 1.22
N LEU A 53 -5.33 3.89 2.07
CA LEU A 53 -6.29 3.14 2.88
C LEU A 53 -7.25 2.35 2.01
N GLU A 54 -7.81 2.96 0.97
CA GLU A 54 -8.66 2.28 -0.01
C GLU A 54 -7.91 1.13 -0.71
N TYR A 55 -6.62 1.30 -1.01
CA TYR A 55 -5.78 0.21 -1.50
C TYR A 55 -5.66 -0.96 -0.50
N ILE A 56 -5.50 -0.65 0.79
CA ILE A 56 -5.35 -1.64 1.88
C ILE A 56 -6.65 -2.42 2.12
N ILE A 57 -7.81 -1.74 2.16
CA ILE A 57 -9.07 -2.35 2.61
C ILE A 57 -10.02 -2.74 1.47
N GLY A 58 -9.77 -2.25 0.26
CA GLY A 58 -10.64 -2.42 -0.91
C GLY A 58 -11.70 -1.32 -1.05
N GLU A 59 -12.09 -1.07 -2.30
CA GLU A 59 -13.01 0.02 -2.68
C GLU A 59 -14.38 -0.09 -1.99
N GLU A 60 -14.97 -1.28 -1.96
CA GLU A 60 -16.30 -1.46 -1.38
C GLU A 60 -16.33 -1.17 0.13
N ALA A 61 -15.34 -1.68 0.87
CA ALA A 61 -15.22 -1.44 2.30
C ALA A 61 -14.97 0.04 2.59
N PHE A 62 -14.09 0.67 1.82
CA PHE A 62 -13.81 2.10 1.91
C PHE A 62 -15.07 2.94 1.65
N ALA A 63 -15.81 2.66 0.58
CA ALA A 63 -17.02 3.38 0.22
C ALA A 63 -18.12 3.27 1.30
N ARG A 64 -18.31 2.08 1.87
CA ARG A 64 -19.23 1.89 3.02
C ARG A 64 -18.74 2.63 4.26
N GLY A 65 -17.44 2.55 4.55
CA GLY A 65 -16.77 3.25 5.65
C GLY A 65 -16.97 4.76 5.59
N MET A 66 -16.72 5.37 4.43
CA MET A 66 -16.90 6.82 4.23
C MET A 66 -18.36 7.26 4.47
N LYS A 67 -19.34 6.49 3.96
CA LYS A 67 -20.77 6.75 4.21
C LYS A 67 -21.11 6.62 5.68
N ARG A 68 -20.64 5.57 6.36
CA ARG A 68 -20.87 5.38 7.80
C ARG A 68 -20.23 6.50 8.62
N TYR A 69 -19.01 6.89 8.28
CA TYR A 69 -18.28 7.96 8.97
C TYR A 69 -19.03 9.28 8.90
N TRP A 70 -19.44 9.70 7.71
CA TRP A 70 -20.27 10.89 7.55
C TRP A 70 -21.53 10.83 8.43
N ASN A 71 -22.29 9.74 8.35
CA ASN A 71 -23.53 9.61 9.10
C ASN A 71 -23.32 9.67 10.62
N ALA A 72 -22.23 9.10 11.13
CA ALA A 72 -21.93 9.05 12.55
C ALA A 72 -21.34 10.35 13.12
N TRP A 73 -20.52 11.05 12.31
CA TRP A 73 -19.66 12.14 12.76
C TRP A 73 -19.95 13.50 12.14
N GLN A 74 -20.93 13.62 11.24
CA GLN A 74 -21.40 14.92 10.76
C GLN A 74 -21.70 15.86 11.94
N PHE A 75 -21.18 17.09 11.85
CA PHE A 75 -21.29 18.14 12.86
C PHE A 75 -20.63 17.84 14.22
N LYS A 76 -19.64 16.94 14.26
CA LYS A 76 -18.83 16.61 15.44
C LYS A 76 -17.33 16.81 15.16
N HIS A 77 -16.49 16.62 16.18
CA HIS A 77 -15.02 16.71 16.09
C HIS A 77 -14.38 15.32 16.32
N PRO A 78 -14.36 14.45 15.30
CA PRO A 78 -13.74 13.14 15.40
C PRO A 78 -12.22 13.23 15.49
N THR A 79 -11.62 12.26 16.18
CA THR A 79 -10.19 11.98 16.14
C THR A 79 -9.86 11.02 15.00
N PRO A 80 -8.57 10.87 14.61
CA PRO A 80 -8.18 9.85 13.63
C PRO A 80 -8.59 8.42 14.00
N TYR A 81 -8.61 8.10 15.30
CA TYR A 81 -9.04 6.78 15.77
C TYR A 81 -10.54 6.54 15.59
N ASP A 82 -11.36 7.59 15.68
CA ASP A 82 -12.80 7.48 15.44
C ASP A 82 -13.11 7.11 13.98
N PHE A 83 -12.34 7.69 13.05
CA PHE A 83 -12.38 7.34 11.64
C PHE A 83 -11.89 5.90 11.39
N LEU A 84 -10.73 5.55 11.96
CA LEU A 84 -10.11 4.25 11.77
C LEU A 84 -11.02 3.10 12.23
N ARG A 85 -11.67 3.23 13.39
CA ARG A 85 -12.61 2.24 13.93
C ARG A 85 -13.79 1.95 13.01
N ILE A 86 -14.25 2.95 12.24
CA ILE A 86 -15.30 2.75 11.24
C ILE A 86 -14.76 1.95 10.06
N MET A 87 -13.54 2.24 9.62
CA MET A 87 -12.89 1.52 8.52
C MET A 87 -12.58 0.07 8.88
N GLU A 88 -12.10 -0.19 10.10
CA GLU A 88 -11.89 -1.55 10.63
C GLU A 88 -13.21 -2.33 10.65
N ARG A 89 -14.30 -1.72 11.16
CA ARG A 89 -15.62 -2.36 11.19
C ARG A 89 -16.18 -2.68 9.81
N GLU A 90 -15.89 -1.86 8.80
CA GLU A 90 -16.42 -2.08 7.44
C GLU A 90 -15.56 -3.02 6.59
N SER A 91 -14.29 -3.21 6.97
CA SER A 91 -13.33 -4.06 6.27
C SER A 91 -13.09 -5.41 6.96
N ASP A 92 -13.39 -5.53 8.26
CA ASP A 92 -12.99 -6.63 9.13
C ASP A 92 -11.46 -6.82 9.21
N LEU A 93 -10.71 -5.70 9.13
CA LEU A 93 -9.25 -5.66 9.21
C LEU A 93 -8.79 -4.80 10.39
N GLU A 94 -7.62 -5.13 10.94
CA GLU A 94 -6.91 -4.30 11.91
C GLU A 94 -6.05 -3.25 11.18
N LEU A 95 -6.16 -1.98 11.59
CA LEU A 95 -5.53 -0.85 10.89
C LEU A 95 -4.69 0.05 11.82
N ASP A 96 -4.56 -0.30 13.10
CA ASP A 96 -3.76 0.42 14.08
C ASP A 96 -2.30 0.64 13.63
N TRP A 97 -1.71 -0.38 13.03
CA TRP A 97 -0.38 -0.36 12.44
C TRP A 97 -0.30 0.72 11.36
N TYR A 98 -1.30 0.81 10.48
CA TYR A 98 -1.28 1.73 9.37
C TYR A 98 -1.28 3.17 9.86
N LEU A 99 -2.17 3.50 10.81
CA LEU A 99 -2.20 4.83 11.40
C LEU A 99 -0.89 5.14 12.14
N SER A 100 -0.35 4.20 12.92
CA SER A 100 0.90 4.42 13.67
C SER A 100 2.08 4.70 12.74
N TYR A 101 2.28 3.89 11.70
CA TYR A 101 3.37 4.08 10.75
C TYR A 101 3.21 5.35 9.92
N TYR A 102 1.99 5.67 9.50
CA TYR A 102 1.74 6.83 8.63
C TYR A 102 1.82 8.16 9.39
N LYS A 103 1.26 8.22 10.60
CA LYS A 103 1.12 9.45 11.37
C LYS A 103 2.34 9.77 12.21
N ASP A 104 2.87 8.77 12.92
CA ASP A 104 3.82 9.00 14.01
C ASP A 104 5.27 8.70 13.62
N GLN A 105 5.49 7.99 12.50
CA GLN A 105 6.80 7.49 12.11
C GLN A 105 7.28 8.11 10.80
N VAL A 106 8.60 8.33 10.71
CA VAL A 106 9.28 8.73 9.47
C VAL A 106 9.93 7.50 8.87
N LYS A 107 9.14 6.73 8.12
CA LYS A 107 9.56 5.50 7.44
C LYS A 107 9.02 5.47 6.02
N SER A 108 9.86 5.08 5.09
CA SER A 108 9.53 4.98 3.67
C SER A 108 8.93 3.62 3.32
N ILE A 109 8.09 3.62 2.29
CA ILE A 109 7.58 2.44 1.59
C ILE A 109 8.49 2.25 0.37
N ASP A 110 9.13 1.09 0.26
CA ASP A 110 10.01 0.72 -0.86
C ASP A 110 10.09 -0.80 -0.90
N TYR A 111 9.59 -1.37 -1.97
CA TYR A 111 9.59 -2.81 -2.27
C TYR A 111 10.30 -3.06 -3.57
N SER A 112 10.84 -4.26 -3.75
CA SER A 112 11.43 -4.65 -5.03
C SER A 112 11.21 -6.11 -5.33
N ILE A 113 11.25 -6.44 -6.63
CA ILE A 113 11.39 -7.81 -7.10
C ILE A 113 12.89 -8.12 -7.16
N SER A 114 13.39 -8.91 -6.22
CA SER A 114 14.83 -9.19 -6.10
C SER A 114 15.27 -10.36 -6.98
N GLU A 115 14.44 -11.39 -7.11
CA GLU A 115 14.75 -12.55 -7.94
C GLU A 115 13.48 -13.18 -8.54
N VAL A 116 13.56 -13.61 -9.79
CA VAL A 116 12.55 -14.44 -10.45
C VAL A 116 13.24 -15.63 -11.08
N SER A 117 12.99 -16.81 -10.52
CA SER A 117 13.73 -18.03 -10.86
C SER A 117 12.78 -19.17 -11.23
N PRO A 118 12.97 -19.84 -12.38
CA PRO A 118 12.16 -20.99 -12.75
C PRO A 118 12.46 -22.16 -11.81
N VAL A 119 11.42 -22.86 -11.37
CA VAL A 119 11.50 -24.04 -10.51
C VAL A 119 10.69 -25.20 -11.10
N MET A 120 10.86 -26.40 -10.55
CA MET A 120 10.03 -27.53 -10.95
C MET A 120 8.54 -27.21 -10.71
N ASN A 121 7.74 -27.26 -11.79
CA ASN A 121 6.31 -26.94 -11.81
C ASN A 121 5.96 -25.50 -11.38
N GLY A 122 6.83 -24.52 -11.66
CA GLY A 122 6.49 -23.12 -11.35
C GLY A 122 7.60 -22.11 -11.58
N THR A 123 7.34 -20.90 -11.12
CA THR A 123 8.33 -19.83 -11.00
C THR A 123 8.30 -19.34 -9.56
N THR A 124 9.47 -19.23 -8.94
CA THR A 124 9.59 -18.59 -7.63
C THR A 124 9.93 -17.12 -7.83
N VAL A 125 9.23 -16.25 -7.10
CA VAL A 125 9.49 -14.81 -7.04
C VAL A 125 9.88 -14.44 -5.63
N LEU A 126 11.02 -13.77 -5.48
CA LEU A 126 11.50 -13.21 -4.23
C LEU A 126 11.24 -11.70 -4.23
N PHE A 127 10.40 -11.27 -3.29
CA PHE A 127 10.18 -9.87 -2.99
C PHE A 127 11.05 -9.44 -1.81
N GLU A 128 11.47 -8.19 -1.82
CA GLU A 128 12.23 -7.57 -0.74
C GLU A 128 11.59 -6.25 -0.34
N ARG A 129 11.51 -6.01 0.97
CA ARG A 129 11.07 -4.77 1.57
C ARG A 129 12.29 -3.98 2.00
N LYS A 130 12.71 -3.04 1.16
CA LYS A 130 13.84 -2.12 1.44
C LYS A 130 13.43 -1.00 2.42
N GLY A 131 12.21 -0.51 2.27
CA GLY A 131 11.61 0.52 3.10
C GLY A 131 11.27 0.00 4.49
N LYS A 132 11.14 0.89 5.49
CA LYS A 132 10.83 0.49 6.87
C LYS A 132 9.33 0.47 7.20
N PHE A 133 8.48 0.82 6.24
CA PHE A 133 7.02 0.83 6.37
C PHE A 133 6.43 -0.44 5.70
N PRO A 134 6.03 -1.46 6.48
CA PRO A 134 5.39 -2.66 5.95
C PRO A 134 4.01 -2.34 5.37
N MET A 135 3.66 -2.93 4.24
CA MET A 135 2.42 -2.72 3.50
C MET A 135 1.95 -4.06 2.92
N PRO A 136 0.63 -4.31 2.82
CA PRO A 136 0.14 -5.39 1.98
C PRO A 136 0.49 -5.07 0.51
N LEU A 137 0.72 -6.09 -0.31
CA LEU A 137 1.08 -5.92 -1.71
C LEU A 137 0.07 -6.54 -2.66
N ASP A 138 -0.29 -5.78 -3.68
CA ASP A 138 -0.99 -6.25 -4.87
C ASP A 138 0.02 -6.60 -5.95
N ILE A 139 -0.03 -7.83 -6.44
CA ILE A 139 0.87 -8.34 -7.47
C ILE A 139 0.07 -8.65 -8.73
N GLU A 140 0.58 -8.24 -9.89
CA GLU A 140 0.10 -8.67 -11.20
C GLU A 140 1.14 -9.62 -11.81
N VAL A 141 0.68 -10.78 -12.28
CA VAL A 141 1.50 -11.77 -12.99
C VAL A 141 0.95 -11.93 -14.39
N VAL A 142 1.79 -11.67 -15.39
CA VAL A 142 1.45 -11.86 -16.81
C VAL A 142 2.17 -13.10 -17.33
N TYR A 143 1.40 -13.98 -17.96
CA TYR A 143 1.91 -15.20 -18.57
C TYR A 143 2.01 -15.08 -20.09
N ALA A 144 2.90 -15.88 -20.67
CA ALA A 144 2.92 -16.13 -22.10
C ALA A 144 1.54 -16.57 -22.58
N GLY A 145 1.04 -15.93 -23.64
CA GLY A 145 -0.33 -16.11 -24.14
C GLY A 145 -1.36 -15.13 -23.57
N GLY A 146 -0.95 -14.17 -22.73
CA GLY A 146 -1.77 -13.02 -22.33
C GLY A 146 -2.71 -13.26 -21.15
N LEU A 147 -2.61 -14.41 -20.48
CA LEU A 147 -3.29 -14.60 -19.19
C LEU A 147 -2.67 -13.65 -18.15
N VAL A 148 -3.52 -13.00 -17.35
CA VAL A 148 -3.12 -12.17 -16.22
C VAL A 148 -3.79 -12.69 -14.97
N GLU A 149 -3.01 -12.86 -13.90
CA GLU A 149 -3.50 -13.21 -12.58
C GLU A 149 -3.08 -12.14 -11.57
N TYR A 150 -3.90 -11.96 -10.54
CA TYR A 150 -3.66 -10.98 -9.50
C TYR A 150 -3.60 -11.66 -8.14
N TYR A 151 -2.60 -11.30 -7.35
CA TYR A 151 -2.38 -11.85 -6.02
C TYR A 151 -2.33 -10.73 -5.00
N ASN A 152 -2.85 -10.97 -3.80
CA ASN A 152 -2.68 -10.05 -2.67
C ASN A 152 -1.86 -10.73 -1.57
N ILE A 153 -0.79 -10.08 -1.14
CA ILE A 153 0.02 -10.47 0.01
C ILE A 153 -0.40 -9.59 1.19
N PRO A 154 -1.27 -10.08 2.10
CA PRO A 154 -1.66 -9.31 3.27
C PRO A 154 -0.52 -9.22 4.29
N LEU A 155 -0.64 -8.34 5.28
CA LEU A 155 0.26 -8.33 6.44
C LEU A 155 -0.30 -9.16 7.58
N VAL A 156 0.58 -9.78 8.36
CA VAL A 156 0.18 -10.46 9.62
C VAL A 156 -0.53 -9.48 10.57
N SER A 157 -0.12 -8.20 10.60
CA SER A 157 -0.71 -7.17 11.46
C SER A 157 -2.14 -6.76 11.09
N MET A 158 -2.64 -7.16 9.91
CA MET A 158 -4.01 -6.85 9.47
C MET A 158 -5.04 -7.85 9.99
N TYR A 159 -4.61 -9.01 10.50
CA TYR A 159 -5.48 -10.12 10.91
C TYR A 159 -6.51 -10.55 9.84
N GLY A 160 -6.18 -10.35 8.57
CA GLY A 160 -7.06 -10.63 7.45
C GLY A 160 -6.46 -10.09 6.14
N ALA A 161 -7.26 -10.15 5.08
CA ALA A 161 -6.94 -9.59 3.78
C ALA A 161 -8.14 -8.80 3.24
N LYS A 162 -7.88 -7.87 2.33
CA LYS A 162 -8.96 -7.14 1.66
C LYS A 162 -9.89 -8.10 0.92
N LYS A 163 -11.17 -7.79 0.95
CA LYS A 163 -12.21 -8.58 0.28
C LYS A 163 -12.37 -8.06 -1.15
N ASP A 164 -11.57 -8.58 -2.06
CA ASP A 164 -11.62 -8.25 -3.48
C ASP A 164 -11.51 -9.54 -4.32
N PRO A 165 -12.55 -9.95 -5.05
CA PRO A 165 -12.56 -11.19 -5.82
C PRO A 165 -11.58 -11.18 -6.99
N LYS A 166 -10.99 -10.03 -7.33
CA LYS A 166 -9.93 -9.93 -8.32
C LYS A 166 -8.65 -10.65 -7.88
N TYR A 167 -8.38 -10.72 -6.57
CA TYR A 167 -7.09 -11.16 -6.04
C TYR A 167 -7.19 -12.52 -5.36
N ASP A 168 -6.27 -13.41 -5.71
CA ASP A 168 -5.98 -14.59 -4.91
C ASP A 168 -5.14 -14.20 -3.69
N VAL A 169 -5.63 -14.51 -2.49
CA VAL A 169 -4.98 -14.13 -1.23
C VAL A 169 -3.87 -15.12 -0.90
N LEU A 170 -2.65 -14.61 -0.74
CA LEU A 170 -1.46 -15.36 -0.36
C LEU A 170 -1.27 -15.38 1.17
N THR A 171 -0.28 -16.16 1.61
CA THR A 171 0.11 -16.21 3.02
C THR A 171 0.50 -14.82 3.52
N PRO A 172 0.04 -14.39 4.71
CA PRO A 172 0.40 -13.08 5.23
C PRO A 172 1.91 -12.90 5.42
N TRP A 173 2.44 -11.76 4.97
CA TRP A 173 3.83 -11.37 5.16
C TRP A 173 4.03 -10.82 6.58
N ALA A 174 4.87 -11.51 7.36
CA ALA A 174 5.32 -11.02 8.65
C ALA A 174 6.28 -9.82 8.47
N TRP A 175 5.92 -8.66 9.05
CA TRP A 175 6.70 -7.42 8.91
C TRP A 175 8.14 -7.52 9.43
N THR A 176 8.44 -8.52 10.28
CA THR A 176 9.78 -8.80 10.81
C THR A 176 10.72 -9.43 9.77
N HIS A 177 10.18 -9.97 8.67
CA HIS A 177 10.96 -10.59 7.60
C HIS A 177 11.10 -9.59 6.45
N PRO A 178 12.31 -9.17 6.07
CA PRO A 178 12.51 -8.21 4.98
C PRO A 178 12.28 -8.84 3.61
N SER A 179 12.21 -10.16 3.49
CA SER A 179 11.95 -10.87 2.24
C SER A 179 10.70 -11.73 2.32
N TYR A 180 10.07 -11.95 1.16
CA TYR A 180 8.93 -12.83 0.98
C TYR A 180 9.07 -13.62 -0.32
N GLU A 181 8.93 -14.94 -0.22
CA GLU A 181 9.02 -15.84 -1.35
C GLU A 181 7.63 -16.36 -1.73
N PHE A 182 7.31 -16.28 -3.02
CA PHE A 182 6.06 -16.79 -3.57
C PHE A 182 6.34 -17.73 -4.75
N LYS A 183 5.78 -18.94 -4.68
CA LYS A 183 5.79 -19.87 -5.81
C LYS A 183 4.52 -19.70 -6.65
N ILE A 184 4.69 -19.21 -7.86
CA ILE A 184 3.66 -19.15 -8.89
C ILE A 184 3.57 -20.53 -9.56
N PRO A 185 2.42 -21.23 -9.48
CA PRO A 185 2.23 -22.48 -10.21
C PRO A 185 2.19 -22.19 -11.71
N SER A 186 3.15 -22.71 -12.47
CA SER A 186 3.24 -22.39 -13.89
C SER A 186 2.09 -22.99 -14.69
N ASN A 187 1.51 -24.12 -14.26
CA ASN A 187 0.47 -24.86 -15.00
C ASN A 187 0.82 -25.04 -16.50
N GLY A 188 2.12 -25.13 -16.82
CA GLY A 188 2.63 -25.20 -18.20
C GLY A 188 2.74 -23.86 -18.95
N LYS A 189 2.41 -22.73 -18.30
CA LYS A 189 2.54 -21.37 -18.81
C LYS A 189 3.77 -20.69 -18.22
N GLU A 190 4.50 -20.02 -19.10
CA GLU A 190 5.69 -19.25 -18.72
C GLU A 190 5.27 -17.88 -18.18
N VAL A 191 5.86 -17.46 -17.05
CA VAL A 191 5.72 -16.10 -16.53
C VAL A 191 6.63 -15.17 -17.33
N ILE A 192 6.07 -14.11 -17.91
CA ILE A 192 6.81 -13.13 -18.72
C ILE A 192 6.97 -11.79 -18.00
N GLU A 193 6.09 -11.48 -17.06
CA GLU A 193 6.15 -10.23 -16.31
C GLU A 193 5.53 -10.39 -14.92
N VAL A 194 6.15 -9.75 -13.94
CA VAL A 194 5.63 -9.61 -12.57
C VAL A 194 5.69 -8.14 -12.19
N ARG A 195 4.60 -7.59 -11.66
CA ARG A 195 4.52 -6.19 -11.22
C ARG A 195 3.99 -6.09 -9.80
N ILE A 196 4.66 -5.27 -8.99
CA ILE A 196 4.17 -4.79 -7.70
C ILE A 196 3.31 -3.55 -7.94
N ASP A 197 2.14 -3.53 -7.29
CA ASP A 197 1.17 -2.45 -7.34
C ASP A 197 0.86 -1.94 -8.77
N PRO A 198 0.14 -2.72 -9.58
CA PRO A 198 -0.29 -2.28 -10.91
C PRO A 198 -1.18 -1.01 -10.86
N SER A 199 -1.74 -0.66 -9.68
CA SER A 199 -2.60 0.51 -9.52
C SER A 199 -1.85 1.81 -9.25
N GLN A 200 -0.55 1.76 -8.93
CA GLN A 200 0.28 2.92 -8.57
C GLN A 200 -0.32 3.75 -7.41
N ARG A 201 -0.91 3.06 -6.45
CA ARG A 201 -1.49 3.63 -5.21
C ARG A 201 -0.63 3.34 -3.99
N LEU A 202 0.26 2.36 -4.07
CA LEU A 202 1.35 2.16 -3.12
C LEU A 202 2.26 3.36 -3.17
N LEU A 203 2.50 4.01 -2.03
CA LEU A 203 3.39 5.18 -1.94
C LEU A 203 4.87 4.77 -1.98
N ASP A 204 5.20 3.89 -2.91
CA ASP A 204 6.54 3.36 -3.11
C ASP A 204 7.45 4.45 -3.68
N ILE A 205 8.55 4.74 -2.99
CA ILE A 205 9.45 5.82 -3.37
C ILE A 205 10.34 5.45 -4.57
N ASP A 206 10.46 4.17 -4.91
CA ASP A 206 11.24 3.68 -6.04
C ASP A 206 10.42 2.70 -6.89
N VAL A 207 9.51 3.22 -7.70
CA VAL A 207 8.70 2.39 -8.61
C VAL A 207 9.50 1.69 -9.71
N THR A 208 10.80 2.00 -9.89
CA THR A 208 11.61 1.45 -10.99
C THR A 208 12.00 -0.01 -10.77
N ASN A 209 11.92 -0.49 -9.53
CA ASN A 209 12.26 -1.85 -9.13
C ASN A 209 11.00 -2.74 -8.89
N ASN A 210 9.81 -2.19 -9.19
CA ASN A 210 8.52 -2.86 -8.99
C ASN A 210 8.12 -3.79 -10.15
N THR A 211 8.89 -3.82 -11.24
CA THR A 211 8.57 -4.64 -12.41
C THR A 211 9.76 -5.50 -12.80
N TRP A 212 9.49 -6.79 -13.01
CA TRP A 212 10.39 -7.72 -13.66
C TRP A 212 9.77 -8.18 -14.98
N THR A 213 10.58 -8.23 -16.04
CA THR A 213 10.17 -8.70 -17.37
C THR A 213 11.23 -9.65 -17.91
N LYS A 214 10.78 -10.73 -18.55
CA LYS A 214 11.65 -11.75 -19.15
C LYS A 214 12.15 -11.37 -20.54
#